data_AF-A0AA88L2N1-F1
#
_entry.id   AF-A0AA88L2N1-F1
#
_cell.length_a   1.000
_cell.length_b   1.000
_cell.length_c   1.000
_cell.angle_alpha   90.00
_cell.angle_beta   90.00
_cell.angle_gamma   90.00
#
_symmetry.space_group_name_H-M   'P 1'
#
loop_
_entity.id
_entity.type
_entity.pdbx_description
1 polymer ?
#
loop_
_entity_poly.entity_id
_entity_poly.type
_entity_poly.pdbx_seq_one_letter_code
_entity_poly.pdbx_strand_id
1 'polypeptide(L)'
;MESKTDALDTSIGKPLVAADQNGQNAVEDFVDPWNVHTSSMKGVDYDKLINKFGCSAIDDSLIERFKRVAKVEEVHPLLRRGVFFSHRDLHVILDCVEKGQKFYLYTGRGPSSDAMHLGHLIPFLFTKWLQEVFDVPLIIQITDDEKYYWKSLSLEKVKEMAVENIKDIIAMDFHPDKTFIFRNLEYMGQSVGFQETLARIQKLVTVSKIRGQFGFSDSDCMGKYSFPFNQAVPSFSSAFPQIFKGKTNVPCLIPCGIDQDPYFRMTRDVAPRLKFLKPALVHSKFFPALQGANSKMSASDPNSAIFLTDTHEEIKEKINKYAYSGDRDTVKEHQEKGGDCSVDIAFQYLTYFEENDEELEKIRQNYSSGEMFSGQIKEILIKKLTRVVLDHQTKKKSITEDI
;
A
#
# COMPACT_ATOMS: atom_id res chain seq x y z
N MET A 1 34.23 -37.81 -3.89
CA MET A 1 34.45 -36.36 -3.97
C MET A 1 33.09 -35.73 -4.12
N GLU A 2 32.43 -35.52 -2.99
CA GLU A 2 31.10 -34.91 -2.92
C GLU A 2 31.26 -33.39 -2.97
N SER A 3 30.63 -32.77 -3.96
CA SER A 3 30.54 -31.33 -4.11
C SER A 3 29.56 -30.78 -3.07
N LYS A 4 30.08 -30.05 -2.07
CA LYS A 4 29.26 -29.23 -1.19
C LYS A 4 28.65 -28.09 -1.99
N THR A 5 27.33 -28.03 -1.98
CA THR A 5 26.52 -26.89 -2.39
C THR A 5 26.70 -25.77 -1.39
N ASP A 6 27.37 -24.68 -1.79
CA ASP A 6 27.41 -23.44 -1.01
C ASP A 6 26.01 -22.80 -1.02
N ALA A 7 25.43 -22.69 0.17
CA ALA A 7 24.22 -21.92 0.40
C ALA A 7 24.51 -20.43 0.16
N LEU A 8 23.78 -19.83 -0.79
CA LEU A 8 23.77 -18.40 -1.01
C LEU A 8 23.24 -17.69 0.25
N ASP A 9 24.14 -16.96 0.91
CA ASP A 9 23.84 -16.08 2.03
C ASP A 9 22.86 -14.97 1.58
N THR A 10 21.69 -14.94 2.20
CA THR A 10 20.62 -13.97 1.96
C THR A 10 20.75 -12.71 2.81
N SER A 11 21.95 -12.40 3.33
CA SER A 11 22.20 -11.23 4.20
C SER A 11 22.25 -9.86 3.47
N ILE A 12 21.23 -9.54 2.67
CA ILE A 12 21.00 -8.17 2.19
C ILE A 12 20.01 -7.49 3.14
N GLY A 13 20.50 -6.55 3.96
CA GLY A 13 19.64 -5.70 4.80
C GLY A 13 19.98 -5.70 6.30
N LYS A 14 21.22 -5.40 6.69
CA LYS A 14 21.51 -5.08 8.10
C LYS A 14 21.19 -3.60 8.37
N PRO A 15 20.49 -3.28 9.48
CA PRO A 15 20.27 -1.90 9.87
C PRO A 15 21.61 -1.19 10.11
N LEU A 16 21.72 0.05 9.65
CA LEU A 16 22.81 0.95 10.03
C LEU A 16 22.64 1.27 11.52
N VAL A 17 23.61 0.86 12.33
CA VAL A 17 23.68 1.24 13.74
C VAL A 17 24.30 2.63 13.81
N ALA A 18 23.48 3.66 14.02
CA ALA A 18 23.98 4.97 14.40
C ALA A 18 24.23 4.97 15.92
N ALA A 19 25.46 5.29 16.32
CA ALA A 19 25.81 5.43 17.73
C ALA A 19 25.31 6.79 18.25
N ASP A 20 24.38 6.77 19.20
CA ASP A 20 24.01 7.96 19.98
C ASP A 20 24.99 8.15 21.16
N GLN A 21 25.16 9.39 21.62
CA GLN A 21 26.17 9.79 22.63
C GLN A 21 25.97 9.18 24.04
N ASN A 22 24.96 8.32 24.21
CA ASN A 22 24.62 7.66 25.48
C ASN A 22 24.66 6.12 25.44
N GLY A 23 25.21 5.49 24.39
CA GLY A 23 25.48 4.04 24.39
C GLY A 23 24.24 3.12 24.44
N GLN A 24 23.04 3.64 24.15
CA GLN A 24 21.86 2.83 23.84
C GLN A 24 21.71 2.77 22.32
N ASN A 25 21.85 1.58 21.73
CA ASN A 25 21.60 1.34 20.32
C ASN A 25 20.09 1.48 20.03
N ALA A 26 19.62 2.68 19.71
CA ALA A 26 18.28 2.87 19.17
C ALA A 26 18.29 2.40 17.71
N VAL A 27 17.67 1.25 17.43
CA VAL A 27 17.49 0.77 16.06
C VAL A 27 16.44 1.67 15.39
N GLU A 28 16.89 2.54 14.48
CA GLU A 28 16.02 3.40 13.68
C GLU A 28 15.08 2.59 12.77
N ASP A 29 13.89 3.14 12.52
CA ASP A 29 12.93 2.56 11.59
C ASP A 29 13.50 2.49 10.17
N PHE A 30 13.44 1.28 9.60
CA PHE A 30 13.84 1.00 8.23
C PHE A 30 12.60 0.77 7.37
N VAL A 31 12.46 1.57 6.31
CA VAL A 31 11.33 1.51 5.38
C VAL A 31 11.86 1.65 3.95
N ASP A 32 11.68 0.61 3.15
CA ASP A 32 11.88 0.60 1.71
C ASP A 32 10.75 -0.21 1.02
N PRO A 33 10.70 -0.30 -0.33
CA PRO A 33 9.65 -1.04 -1.03
C PRO A 33 9.55 -2.54 -0.69
N TRP A 34 10.60 -3.13 -0.12
CA TRP A 34 10.74 -4.56 0.12
C TRP A 34 10.70 -4.93 1.61
N ASN A 35 11.15 -4.05 2.50
CA ASN A 35 11.36 -4.31 3.92
C ASN A 35 10.86 -3.16 4.78
N VAL A 36 10.17 -3.52 5.86
CA VAL A 36 9.75 -2.61 6.93
C VAL A 36 10.15 -3.24 8.26
N HIS A 37 11.01 -2.55 9.01
CA HIS A 37 11.44 -3.00 10.32
C HIS A 37 11.41 -1.84 11.31
N THR A 38 10.78 -2.08 12.47
CA THR A 38 10.83 -1.18 13.63
C THR A 38 11.04 -1.99 14.89
N SER A 39 11.75 -1.40 15.85
CA SER A 39 11.92 -1.96 17.19
C SER A 39 10.73 -1.63 18.13
N SER A 40 9.83 -0.75 17.69
CA SER A 40 8.68 -0.28 18.47
C SER A 40 7.47 -1.20 18.32
N MET A 41 6.90 -1.63 19.45
CA MET A 41 5.62 -2.36 19.48
C MET A 41 4.43 -1.49 19.02
N LYS A 42 4.56 -0.16 19.07
CA LYS A 42 3.57 0.79 18.55
C LYS A 42 3.65 0.97 17.04
N GLY A 43 4.61 0.30 16.39
CA GLY A 43 4.89 0.42 14.96
C GLY A 43 5.77 1.62 14.62
N VAL A 44 5.83 1.90 13.32
CA VAL A 44 6.69 2.92 12.70
C VAL A 44 6.32 4.33 13.17
N ASP A 45 7.33 5.15 13.45
CA ASP A 45 7.19 6.58 13.70
C ASP A 45 6.97 7.33 12.38
N TYR A 46 5.70 7.48 12.01
CA TYR A 46 5.29 8.08 10.75
C TYR A 46 5.62 9.57 10.63
N ASP A 47 5.73 10.30 11.75
CA ASP A 47 6.12 11.72 11.74
C ASP A 47 7.61 11.88 11.43
N LYS A 48 8.46 11.02 12.00
CA LYS A 48 9.87 10.94 11.58
C LYS A 48 10.01 10.50 10.14
N LEU A 49 9.16 9.58 9.67
CA LEU A 49 9.19 9.11 8.29
C LEU A 49 8.84 10.22 7.30
N ILE A 50 7.89 11.11 7.64
CA ILE A 50 7.57 12.31 6.84
C ILE A 50 8.83 13.15 6.63
N ASN A 51 9.56 13.45 7.70
CA ASN A 51 10.78 14.24 7.65
C ASN A 51 11.89 13.54 6.85
N LYS A 52 12.11 12.24 7.09
CA LYS A 52 13.13 11.43 6.40
C LYS A 52 12.89 11.37 4.90
N PHE A 53 11.62 11.22 4.47
CA PHE A 53 11.27 11.11 3.07
C PHE A 53 11.05 12.50 2.43
N GLY A 54 10.88 13.55 3.24
CA GLY A 54 10.62 14.90 2.79
C GLY A 54 9.25 15.04 2.10
N CYS A 55 8.24 14.30 2.57
CA CYS A 55 6.84 14.51 2.17
C CYS A 55 6.15 15.50 3.13
N SER A 56 4.86 15.76 2.94
CA SER A 56 4.07 16.68 3.77
C SER A 56 3.01 15.91 4.54
N ALA A 57 2.74 16.28 5.79
CA ALA A 57 1.63 15.72 6.56
C ALA A 57 0.28 16.14 5.96
N ILE A 58 -0.74 15.28 6.08
CA ILE A 58 -2.13 15.65 5.82
C ILE A 58 -2.70 16.20 7.12
N ASP A 59 -2.87 17.51 7.19
CA ASP A 59 -3.43 18.21 8.35
C ASP A 59 -4.95 18.41 8.23
N ASP A 60 -5.58 18.85 9.32
CA ASP A 60 -7.03 19.10 9.38
C ASP A 60 -7.47 20.14 8.33
N SER A 61 -6.64 21.14 8.06
CA SER A 61 -6.91 22.16 7.04
C SER A 61 -7.01 21.55 5.63
N LEU A 62 -6.11 20.63 5.29
CA LEU A 62 -6.15 19.90 4.03
C LEU A 62 -7.34 18.93 3.99
N ILE A 63 -7.69 18.27 5.10
CA ILE A 63 -8.88 17.41 5.17
C ILE A 63 -10.15 18.23 4.92
N GLU A 64 -10.31 19.38 5.57
CA GLU A 64 -11.45 20.29 5.38
C GLU A 64 -11.51 20.85 3.96
N ARG A 65 -10.36 21.21 3.38
CA ARG A 65 -10.28 21.61 1.97
C ARG A 65 -10.70 20.45 1.07
N PHE A 66 -10.20 19.25 1.31
CA PHE A 66 -10.52 18.06 0.54
C PHE A 66 -12.03 17.82 0.57
N LYS A 67 -12.64 17.78 1.75
CA LYS A 67 -14.09 17.64 1.97
C LYS A 67 -14.91 18.60 1.11
N ARG A 68 -14.54 19.89 1.15
CA ARG A 68 -15.19 20.95 0.36
C ARG A 68 -15.03 20.75 -1.15
N VAL A 69 -13.83 20.43 -1.62
CA VAL A 69 -13.53 20.27 -3.06
C VAL A 69 -14.18 19.02 -3.63
N ALA A 70 -14.15 17.92 -2.87
CA ALA A 70 -14.81 16.66 -3.16
C ALA A 70 -16.35 16.74 -3.08
N LYS A 71 -16.90 17.76 -2.41
CA LYS A 71 -18.34 17.95 -2.16
C LYS A 71 -18.98 16.75 -1.47
N VAL A 72 -18.30 16.22 -0.47
CA VAL A 72 -18.78 15.11 0.37
C VAL A 72 -19.17 15.61 1.75
N GLU A 73 -20.17 14.99 2.37
CA GLU A 73 -20.57 15.29 3.75
C GLU A 73 -19.49 14.88 4.75
N GLU A 74 -18.79 13.78 4.48
CA GLU A 74 -17.67 13.31 5.28
C GLU A 74 -16.59 12.70 4.39
N VAL A 75 -15.31 12.88 4.77
CA VAL A 75 -14.21 12.25 4.05
C VAL A 75 -14.09 10.77 4.44
N HIS A 76 -13.40 9.98 3.61
CA HIS A 76 -13.19 8.56 3.86
C HIS A 76 -12.61 8.30 5.27
N PRO A 77 -13.03 7.22 5.98
CA PRO A 77 -12.49 6.86 7.29
C PRO A 77 -10.96 6.80 7.33
N LEU A 78 -10.36 6.24 6.29
CA LEU A 78 -8.90 6.14 6.16
C LEU A 78 -8.20 7.50 6.05
N LEU A 79 -8.88 8.57 5.63
CA LEU A 79 -8.31 9.91 5.62
C LEU A 79 -8.47 10.59 6.98
N ARG A 80 -9.70 10.66 7.52
CA ARG A 80 -9.98 11.32 8.81
C ARG A 80 -9.32 10.66 10.02
N ARG A 81 -9.03 9.35 9.94
CA ARG A 81 -8.30 8.61 10.99
C ARG A 81 -6.78 8.61 10.79
N GLY A 82 -6.27 9.37 9.81
CA GLY A 82 -4.84 9.46 9.52
C GLY A 82 -4.21 8.12 9.14
N VAL A 83 -4.95 7.23 8.46
CA VAL A 83 -4.35 6.06 7.81
C VAL A 83 -3.62 6.52 6.56
N PHE A 84 -4.27 7.33 5.72
CA PHE A 84 -3.59 8.19 4.75
C PHE A 84 -3.16 9.45 5.47
N PHE A 85 -1.86 9.60 5.69
CA PHE A 85 -1.31 10.54 6.66
C PHE A 85 -0.32 11.54 6.06
N SER A 86 0.24 11.24 4.89
CA SER A 86 1.17 12.15 4.21
C SER A 86 0.87 12.22 2.72
N HIS A 87 1.38 13.27 2.08
CA HIS A 87 1.14 13.54 0.66
C HIS A 87 2.34 14.23 0.00
N ARG A 88 2.29 14.31 -1.33
CA ARG A 88 3.09 15.25 -2.14
C ARG A 88 2.18 15.93 -3.14
N ASP A 89 2.17 17.25 -3.15
CA ASP A 89 1.41 18.07 -4.12
C ASP A 89 -0.10 17.74 -4.21
N LEU A 90 -0.72 17.19 -3.15
CA LEU A 90 -2.17 16.95 -3.12
C LEU A 90 -2.96 18.25 -3.31
N HIS A 91 -2.46 19.37 -2.79
CA HIS A 91 -3.03 20.70 -3.06
C HIS A 91 -3.11 21.02 -4.56
N VAL A 92 -2.16 20.57 -5.38
CA VAL A 92 -2.17 20.81 -6.83
C VAL A 92 -3.32 20.05 -7.49
N ILE A 93 -3.63 18.84 -7.03
CA ILE A 93 -4.79 18.09 -7.50
C ILE A 93 -6.08 18.82 -7.12
N LEU A 94 -6.18 19.29 -5.87
CA LEU A 94 -7.35 20.06 -5.42
C LEU A 94 -7.51 21.38 -6.18
N ASP A 95 -6.41 22.10 -6.46
CA ASP A 95 -6.41 23.29 -7.32
C ASP A 95 -6.94 22.97 -8.73
N CYS A 96 -6.56 21.82 -9.30
CA CYS A 96 -7.05 21.37 -10.60
C CYS A 96 -8.56 21.14 -10.56
N VAL A 97 -9.07 20.43 -9.55
CA VAL A 97 -10.50 20.16 -9.40
C VAL A 97 -11.30 21.45 -9.24
N GLU A 98 -10.84 22.38 -8.40
CA GLU A 98 -11.46 23.70 -8.20
C GLU A 98 -11.53 24.51 -9.52
N LYS A 99 -10.54 24.34 -10.40
CA LYS A 99 -10.49 24.96 -11.75
C LYS A 99 -11.28 24.18 -12.81
N GLY A 100 -11.98 23.09 -12.44
CA GLY A 100 -12.69 22.22 -13.38
C GLY A 100 -11.78 21.39 -14.28
N GLN A 101 -10.49 21.25 -13.95
CA GLN A 101 -9.54 20.42 -14.67
C GLN A 101 -9.60 18.98 -14.18
N LYS A 102 -9.60 18.02 -15.12
CA LYS A 102 -9.56 16.60 -14.81
C LYS A 102 -8.14 16.14 -14.50
N PHE A 103 -8.03 15.18 -13.60
CA PHE A 103 -6.82 14.40 -13.32
C PHE A 103 -7.13 12.90 -13.50
N TYR A 104 -6.16 12.02 -13.30
CA TYR A 104 -6.38 10.58 -13.24
C TYR A 104 -5.68 9.95 -12.04
N LEU A 105 -6.15 8.78 -11.64
CA LEU A 105 -5.57 7.97 -10.57
C LEU A 105 -4.64 6.93 -11.16
N TYR A 106 -3.54 6.65 -10.45
CA TYR A 106 -2.66 5.54 -10.74
C TYR A 106 -2.30 4.82 -9.43
N THR A 107 -2.51 3.52 -9.39
CA THR A 107 -1.97 2.64 -8.35
C THR A 107 -1.49 1.32 -8.97
N GLY A 108 -0.96 0.40 -8.18
CA GLY A 108 -0.43 -0.84 -8.72
C GLY A 108 -0.34 -1.98 -7.73
N ARG A 109 -0.13 -3.18 -8.27
CA ARG A 109 0.00 -4.43 -7.53
C ARG A 109 1.07 -5.31 -8.16
N GLY A 110 2.06 -5.69 -7.35
CA GLY A 110 2.96 -6.78 -7.68
C GLY A 110 2.37 -8.13 -7.27
N PRO A 111 2.03 -9.04 -8.21
CA PRO A 111 1.35 -10.29 -7.91
C PRO A 111 2.28 -11.29 -7.22
N SER A 112 2.33 -11.26 -5.88
CA SER A 112 3.28 -12.02 -5.05
C SER A 112 2.75 -13.35 -4.51
N SER A 113 1.45 -13.60 -4.59
CA SER A 113 0.75 -14.79 -4.10
C SER A 113 -0.51 -15.03 -4.93
N ASP A 114 -1.03 -16.25 -4.91
CA ASP A 114 -2.29 -16.59 -5.61
C ASP A 114 -3.51 -15.84 -5.01
N ALA A 115 -3.41 -15.38 -3.77
CA ALA A 115 -4.44 -14.57 -3.11
C ALA A 115 -3.85 -13.28 -2.51
N MET A 116 -4.61 -12.19 -2.61
CA MET A 116 -4.37 -10.98 -1.81
C MET A 116 -4.74 -11.19 -0.32
N HIS A 117 -4.25 -10.32 0.56
CA HIS A 117 -4.61 -10.25 1.98
C HIS A 117 -5.18 -8.86 2.31
N LEU A 118 -5.79 -8.71 3.49
CA LEU A 118 -6.47 -7.48 3.90
C LEU A 118 -5.60 -6.22 3.76
N GLY A 119 -4.30 -6.30 4.06
CA GLY A 119 -3.39 -5.17 3.87
C GLY A 119 -3.31 -4.64 2.44
N HIS A 120 -3.54 -5.49 1.43
CA HIS A 120 -3.57 -5.05 0.03
C HIS A 120 -4.86 -4.30 -0.31
N LEU A 121 -5.95 -4.48 0.44
CA LEU A 121 -7.20 -3.78 0.18
C LEU A 121 -7.08 -2.29 0.52
N ILE A 122 -6.23 -1.89 1.48
CA ILE A 122 -6.20 -0.51 2.00
C ILE A 122 -5.95 0.54 0.90
N PRO A 123 -4.93 0.41 0.04
CA PRO A 123 -4.74 1.36 -1.06
C PRO A 123 -5.90 1.34 -2.06
N PHE A 124 -6.44 0.16 -2.38
CA PHE A 124 -7.50 0.02 -3.37
C PHE A 124 -8.87 0.53 -2.88
N LEU A 125 -9.24 0.31 -1.62
CA LEU A 125 -10.46 0.87 -1.00
C LEU A 125 -10.46 2.39 -1.10
N PHE A 126 -9.34 3.01 -0.73
CA PHE A 126 -9.21 4.46 -0.84
C PHE A 126 -9.19 4.93 -2.30
N THR A 127 -8.51 4.20 -3.19
CA THR A 127 -8.49 4.51 -4.63
C THR A 127 -9.88 4.44 -5.25
N LYS A 128 -10.70 3.45 -4.87
CA LYS A 128 -12.08 3.31 -5.33
C LYS A 128 -12.91 4.50 -4.89
N TRP A 129 -12.84 4.86 -3.61
CA TRP A 129 -13.53 6.05 -3.10
C TRP A 129 -13.09 7.33 -3.82
N LEU A 130 -11.79 7.52 -4.07
CA LEU A 130 -11.28 8.65 -4.85
C LEU A 130 -11.85 8.66 -6.27
N GLN A 131 -11.94 7.48 -6.92
CA GLN A 131 -12.50 7.34 -8.26
C GLN A 131 -13.97 7.78 -8.30
N GLU A 132 -14.76 7.36 -7.33
CA GLU A 132 -16.19 7.66 -7.23
C GLU A 132 -16.44 9.15 -6.93
N VAL A 133 -15.71 9.70 -5.96
CA VAL A 133 -15.89 11.09 -5.51
C VAL A 133 -15.48 12.10 -6.59
N PHE A 134 -14.39 11.84 -7.30
CA PHE A 134 -13.88 12.79 -8.31
C PHE A 134 -14.29 12.46 -9.74
N ASP A 135 -14.91 11.30 -9.98
CA ASP A 135 -15.33 10.85 -11.30
C ASP A 135 -14.19 10.84 -12.34
N VAL A 136 -13.06 10.21 -11.98
CA VAL A 136 -11.81 10.24 -12.76
C VAL A 136 -11.41 8.87 -13.32
N PRO A 137 -10.64 8.82 -14.43
CA PRO A 137 -10.03 7.58 -14.89
C PRO A 137 -9.03 7.03 -13.88
N LEU A 138 -8.93 5.70 -13.80
CA LEU A 138 -8.01 4.95 -12.97
C LEU A 138 -7.16 4.01 -13.82
N ILE A 139 -5.87 4.02 -13.59
CA ILE A 139 -4.90 3.09 -14.15
C ILE A 139 -4.38 2.19 -13.02
N ILE A 140 -4.44 0.87 -13.22
CA ILE A 140 -3.89 -0.11 -12.28
C ILE A 140 -2.80 -0.92 -12.98
N GLN A 141 -1.56 -0.75 -12.52
CA GLN A 141 -0.41 -1.51 -13.02
C GLN A 141 -0.28 -2.85 -12.29
N ILE A 142 -0.16 -3.94 -13.04
CA ILE A 142 0.20 -5.26 -12.52
C ILE A 142 1.65 -5.56 -12.91
N THR A 143 2.54 -5.53 -11.91
CA THR A 143 4.00 -5.64 -12.09
C THR A 143 4.45 -7.11 -12.12
N ASP A 144 3.97 -7.85 -13.13
CA ASP A 144 4.37 -9.25 -13.34
C ASP A 144 5.85 -9.39 -13.72
N ASP A 145 6.41 -8.44 -14.46
CA ASP A 145 7.85 -8.33 -14.71
C ASP A 145 8.68 -8.21 -13.41
N GLU A 146 8.28 -7.36 -12.46
CA GLU A 146 8.93 -7.20 -11.15
C GLU A 146 9.00 -8.55 -10.42
N LYS A 147 7.87 -9.24 -10.31
CA LYS A 147 7.83 -10.49 -9.54
C LYS A 147 8.69 -11.56 -10.20
N TYR A 148 8.77 -11.57 -11.52
CA TYR A 148 9.72 -12.41 -12.24
C TYR A 148 11.19 -12.07 -11.94
N TYR A 149 11.56 -10.79 -11.83
CA TYR A 149 12.95 -10.40 -11.54
C TYR A 149 13.37 -10.62 -10.07
N TRP A 150 12.43 -10.55 -9.13
CA TRP A 150 12.72 -10.64 -7.68
C TRP A 150 12.49 -12.03 -7.07
N LYS A 151 11.69 -12.89 -7.69
CA LYS A 151 11.34 -14.21 -7.15
C LYS A 151 11.80 -15.31 -8.10
N SER A 152 12.17 -16.46 -7.53
CA SER A 152 12.48 -17.67 -8.29
C SER A 152 11.19 -18.35 -8.79
N LEU A 153 10.48 -17.70 -9.70
CA LEU A 153 9.23 -18.17 -10.31
C LEU A 153 9.36 -18.25 -11.83
N SER A 154 8.63 -19.16 -12.47
CA SER A 154 8.50 -19.17 -13.93
C SER A 154 7.62 -18.01 -14.42
N LEU A 155 7.77 -17.62 -15.68
CA LEU A 155 6.89 -16.60 -16.28
C LEU A 155 5.43 -17.05 -16.23
N GLU A 156 5.17 -18.32 -16.51
CA GLU A 156 3.83 -18.93 -16.48
C GLU A 156 3.17 -18.75 -15.11
N LYS A 157 3.90 -19.07 -14.03
CA LYS A 157 3.36 -18.94 -12.67
C LYS A 157 3.09 -17.48 -12.30
N VAL A 158 3.97 -16.56 -12.71
CA VAL A 158 3.73 -15.13 -12.46
C VAL A 158 2.52 -14.62 -13.24
N LYS A 159 2.28 -15.10 -14.46
CA LYS A 159 1.08 -14.78 -15.26
C LYS A 159 -0.19 -15.30 -14.60
N GLU A 160 -0.19 -16.54 -14.11
CA GLU A 160 -1.31 -17.12 -13.37
C GLU A 160 -1.64 -16.27 -12.13
N MET A 161 -0.62 -15.93 -11.33
CA MET A 161 -0.79 -15.07 -10.16
C MET A 161 -1.31 -13.68 -10.53
N ALA A 162 -0.83 -13.12 -11.64
CA ALA A 162 -1.31 -11.83 -12.14
C ALA A 162 -2.81 -11.88 -12.45
N VAL A 163 -3.29 -12.92 -13.15
CA VAL A 163 -4.72 -13.10 -13.46
C VAL A 163 -5.54 -13.21 -12.17
N GLU A 164 -5.10 -13.99 -11.19
CA GLU A 164 -5.84 -14.13 -9.92
C GLU A 164 -5.88 -12.83 -9.10
N ASN A 165 -4.80 -12.05 -9.09
CA ASN A 165 -4.77 -10.74 -8.43
C ASN A 165 -5.63 -9.71 -9.20
N ILE A 166 -5.72 -9.81 -10.52
CA ILE A 166 -6.64 -8.98 -11.32
C ILE A 166 -8.08 -9.29 -10.95
N LYS A 167 -8.45 -10.57 -10.82
CA LYS A 167 -9.78 -10.98 -10.34
C LYS A 167 -10.07 -10.45 -8.93
N ASP A 168 -9.09 -10.47 -8.03
CA ASP A 168 -9.23 -9.83 -6.71
C ASP A 168 -9.49 -8.32 -6.84
N ILE A 169 -8.77 -7.62 -7.71
CA ILE A 169 -8.93 -6.17 -7.91
C ILE A 169 -10.29 -5.84 -8.54
N ILE A 170 -10.74 -6.59 -9.55
CA ILE A 170 -12.06 -6.43 -10.17
C ILE A 170 -13.17 -6.68 -9.14
N ALA A 171 -13.01 -7.66 -8.23
CA ALA A 171 -13.96 -7.93 -7.16
C ALA A 171 -14.14 -6.77 -6.16
N MET A 172 -13.22 -5.80 -6.17
CA MET A 172 -13.38 -4.55 -5.42
C MET A 172 -14.38 -3.58 -6.04
N ASP A 173 -14.91 -3.88 -7.23
CA ASP A 173 -16.05 -3.18 -7.84
C ASP A 173 -15.71 -1.74 -8.28
N PHE A 174 -14.53 -1.57 -8.89
CA PHE A 174 -14.15 -0.32 -9.56
C PHE A 174 -15.04 -0.06 -10.78
N HIS A 175 -15.20 1.20 -11.19
CA HIS A 175 -16.02 1.53 -12.35
C HIS A 175 -15.38 0.96 -13.64
N PRO A 176 -16.01 0.01 -14.35
CA PRO A 176 -15.37 -0.71 -15.46
C PRO A 176 -14.96 0.23 -16.61
N ASP A 177 -15.86 1.12 -17.04
CA ASP A 177 -15.56 2.05 -18.16
C ASP A 177 -14.50 3.11 -17.85
N LYS A 178 -14.09 3.24 -16.58
CA LYS A 178 -13.12 4.25 -16.12
C LYS A 178 -11.86 3.61 -15.54
N THR A 179 -11.74 2.28 -15.59
CA THR A 179 -10.62 1.56 -14.98
C THR A 179 -9.88 0.77 -16.05
N PHE A 180 -8.59 1.04 -16.19
CA PHE A 180 -7.71 0.28 -17.08
C PHE A 180 -6.68 -0.47 -16.23
N ILE A 181 -6.84 -1.79 -16.17
CA ILE A 181 -5.88 -2.69 -15.52
C ILE A 181 -4.98 -3.27 -16.60
N PHE A 182 -3.67 -3.23 -16.40
CA PHE A 182 -2.73 -3.77 -17.38
C PHE A 182 -1.58 -4.52 -16.72
N ARG A 183 -1.12 -5.59 -17.39
CA ARG A 183 0.07 -6.33 -17.03
C ARG A 183 1.28 -5.75 -17.74
N ASN A 184 2.39 -5.56 -17.02
CA ASN A 184 3.60 -4.96 -17.58
C ASN A 184 4.13 -5.72 -18.80
N LEU A 185 4.33 -7.04 -18.66
CA LEU A 185 4.88 -7.87 -19.74
C LEU A 185 4.02 -7.86 -21.01
N GLU A 186 2.72 -7.60 -20.89
CA GLU A 186 1.80 -7.54 -22.01
C GLU A 186 1.73 -6.13 -22.62
N TYR A 187 1.38 -5.13 -21.81
CA TYR A 187 1.12 -3.78 -22.28
C TYR A 187 2.37 -3.09 -22.83
N MET A 188 3.55 -3.43 -22.30
CA MET A 188 4.83 -2.97 -22.84
C MET A 188 5.00 -3.34 -24.33
N GLY A 189 4.47 -4.48 -24.78
CA GLY A 189 4.51 -4.87 -26.19
C GLY A 189 3.43 -4.22 -27.06
N GLN A 190 2.41 -3.61 -26.44
CA GLN A 190 1.23 -3.10 -27.13
C GLN A 190 1.20 -1.56 -27.25
N SER A 191 1.85 -0.84 -26.34
CA SER A 191 1.78 0.62 -26.28
C SER A 191 3.08 1.31 -26.68
N VAL A 192 3.06 1.98 -27.83
CA VAL A 192 4.13 2.88 -28.28
C VAL A 192 4.34 4.02 -27.28
N GLY A 193 3.26 4.58 -26.74
CA GLY A 193 3.34 5.66 -25.75
C GLY A 193 4.05 5.24 -24.46
N PHE A 194 3.83 4.00 -24.02
CA PHE A 194 4.54 3.43 -22.87
C PHE A 194 6.04 3.30 -23.18
N GLN A 195 6.40 2.70 -24.33
CA GLN A 195 7.80 2.50 -24.73
C GLN A 195 8.56 3.82 -24.91
N GLU A 196 7.96 4.81 -25.57
CA GLU A 196 8.60 6.12 -25.72
C GLU A 196 8.80 6.83 -24.38
N THR A 197 7.82 6.75 -23.49
CA THR A 197 7.91 7.33 -22.14
C THR A 197 9.00 6.63 -21.33
N LEU A 198 9.08 5.30 -21.41
CA LEU A 198 10.12 4.49 -20.77
C LEU A 198 11.52 4.91 -21.24
N ALA A 199 11.75 4.97 -22.55
CA ALA A 199 13.04 5.35 -23.13
C ALA A 199 13.47 6.77 -22.70
N ARG A 200 12.51 7.70 -22.62
CA ARG A 200 12.75 9.07 -22.14
C ARG A 200 13.20 9.11 -20.68
N ILE A 201 12.56 8.32 -19.80
CA ILE A 201 12.95 8.22 -18.39
C ILE A 201 14.33 7.58 -18.24
N GLN A 202 14.56 6.44 -18.91
CA GLN A 202 15.82 5.70 -18.87
C GLN A 202 17.02 6.55 -19.29
N LYS A 203 16.85 7.45 -20.26
CA LYS A 203 17.89 8.38 -20.70
C LYS A 203 18.35 9.37 -19.62
N LEU A 204 17.51 9.64 -18.60
CA LEU A 204 17.76 10.71 -17.62
C LEU A 204 18.32 10.23 -16.29
N VAL A 205 18.25 8.93 -16.00
CA VAL A 205 18.63 8.36 -14.70
C VAL A 205 19.90 7.54 -14.86
N THR A 206 20.91 7.87 -14.05
CA THR A 206 22.20 7.17 -14.07
C THR A 206 22.16 5.94 -13.17
N VAL A 207 23.04 4.97 -13.45
CA VAL A 207 23.24 3.78 -12.59
C VAL A 207 23.55 4.19 -11.15
N SER A 208 24.45 5.17 -10.95
CA SER A 208 24.78 5.68 -9.62
C SER A 208 23.56 6.21 -8.86
N LYS A 209 22.64 6.92 -9.54
CA LYS A 209 21.40 7.42 -8.92
C LYS A 209 20.49 6.26 -8.48
N ILE A 210 20.29 5.26 -9.35
CA ILE A 210 19.48 4.09 -8.99
C ILE A 210 20.07 3.30 -7.83
N ARG A 211 21.39 3.06 -7.84
CA ARG A 211 22.08 2.36 -6.74
C ARG A 211 21.92 3.09 -5.42
N GLY A 212 22.09 4.41 -5.42
CA GLY A 212 21.92 5.22 -4.21
C GLY A 212 20.48 5.25 -3.68
N GLN A 213 19.49 5.15 -4.56
CA GLN A 213 18.08 5.26 -4.18
C GLN A 213 17.44 3.92 -3.79
N PHE A 214 17.80 2.84 -4.47
CA PHE A 214 17.18 1.51 -4.30
C PHE A 214 18.14 0.46 -3.72
N GLY A 215 19.40 0.81 -3.47
CA GLY A 215 20.37 -0.10 -2.86
C GLY A 215 20.89 -1.21 -3.79
N PHE A 216 20.69 -1.10 -5.11
CA PHE A 216 21.15 -2.14 -6.05
C PHE A 216 22.68 -2.24 -6.10
N SER A 217 23.15 -3.45 -6.36
CA SER A 217 24.57 -3.78 -6.50
C SER A 217 24.89 -4.29 -7.91
N ASP A 218 26.18 -4.48 -8.20
CA ASP A 218 26.62 -5.02 -9.50
C ASP A 218 26.26 -6.50 -9.70
N SER A 219 25.78 -7.19 -8.64
CA SER A 219 25.28 -8.57 -8.73
C SER A 219 23.79 -8.66 -9.07
N ASP A 220 23.06 -7.55 -9.03
CA ASP A 220 21.64 -7.53 -9.39
C ASP A 220 21.43 -7.62 -10.90
N CYS A 221 20.40 -8.34 -11.33
CA CYS A 221 20.10 -8.49 -12.76
C CYS A 221 19.57 -7.19 -13.37
N MET A 222 19.74 -7.02 -14.69
CA MET A 222 19.31 -5.81 -15.41
C MET A 222 17.80 -5.54 -15.30
N GLY A 223 16.98 -6.57 -15.10
CA GLY A 223 15.54 -6.42 -14.86
C GLY A 223 15.24 -5.63 -13.58
N LYS A 224 16.02 -5.83 -12.51
CA LYS A 224 15.88 -5.03 -11.29
C LYS A 224 16.24 -3.56 -11.52
N TYR A 225 17.29 -3.30 -12.30
CA TYR A 225 17.69 -1.95 -12.67
C TYR A 225 16.67 -1.24 -13.57
N SER A 226 15.96 -1.96 -14.43
CA SER A 226 14.96 -1.36 -15.33
C SER A 226 13.60 -1.14 -14.66
N PHE A 227 13.24 -1.97 -13.68
CA PHE A 227 11.92 -1.96 -13.07
C PHE A 227 11.47 -0.60 -12.48
N PRO A 228 12.32 0.18 -11.77
CA PRO A 228 11.92 1.51 -11.28
C PRO A 228 11.37 2.42 -12.38
N PHE A 229 11.87 2.27 -13.61
CA PHE A 229 11.37 3.03 -14.75
C PHE A 229 10.01 2.54 -15.21
N ASN A 230 9.79 1.22 -15.28
CA ASN A 230 8.51 0.63 -15.62
C ASN A 230 7.41 1.08 -14.63
N GLN A 231 7.75 1.23 -13.35
CA GLN A 231 6.81 1.74 -12.33
C GLN A 231 6.60 3.27 -12.40
N ALA A 232 7.58 4.02 -12.93
CA ALA A 232 7.48 5.46 -13.14
C ALA A 232 6.58 5.84 -14.33
N VAL A 233 6.64 5.07 -15.43
CA VAL A 233 5.95 5.37 -16.70
C VAL A 233 4.45 5.67 -16.53
N PRO A 234 3.65 4.91 -15.75
CA PRO A 234 2.22 5.16 -15.63
C PRO A 234 1.85 6.48 -14.95
N SER A 235 2.82 7.15 -14.33
CA SER A 235 2.67 8.50 -13.75
C SER A 235 2.51 9.58 -14.81
N PHE A 236 2.71 9.25 -16.10
CA PHE A 236 2.60 10.18 -17.20
C PHE A 236 1.52 9.74 -18.20
N SER A 237 0.55 10.63 -18.45
CA SER A 237 -0.53 10.39 -19.41
C SER A 237 -0.07 10.06 -20.84
N SER A 238 1.16 10.41 -21.23
CA SER A 238 1.76 9.99 -22.51
C SER A 238 1.87 8.48 -22.68
N ALA A 239 1.87 7.71 -21.59
CA ALA A 239 1.93 6.25 -21.63
C ALA A 239 0.62 5.58 -22.08
N PHE A 240 -0.49 6.33 -22.09
CA PHE A 240 -1.84 5.82 -22.39
C PHE A 240 -2.56 6.70 -23.42
N PRO A 241 -2.04 6.80 -24.67
CA PRO A 241 -2.63 7.65 -25.70
C PRO A 241 -4.09 7.28 -26.03
N GLN A 242 -4.45 6.00 -25.89
CA GLN A 242 -5.81 5.50 -26.09
C GLN A 242 -6.81 5.99 -25.02
N ILE A 243 -6.33 6.23 -23.80
CA ILE A 243 -7.17 6.71 -22.68
C ILE A 243 -7.23 8.24 -22.71
N PHE A 244 -6.08 8.89 -22.86
CA PHE A 244 -5.96 10.34 -22.76
C PHE A 244 -6.05 11.07 -24.11
N LYS A 245 -6.36 10.35 -25.19
CA LYS A 245 -6.54 10.89 -26.55
C LYS A 245 -5.34 11.74 -26.99
N GLY A 246 -4.14 11.23 -26.72
CA GLY A 246 -2.87 11.88 -27.03
C GLY A 246 -2.48 13.05 -26.12
N LYS A 247 -3.28 13.42 -25.10
CA LYS A 247 -2.89 14.44 -24.11
C LYS A 247 -1.76 13.91 -23.23
N THR A 248 -0.71 14.72 -23.06
CA THR A 248 0.51 14.34 -22.31
C THR A 248 0.67 15.07 -20.97
N ASN A 249 -0.20 16.03 -20.67
CA ASN A 249 -0.16 16.88 -19.46
C ASN A 249 -1.42 16.72 -18.60
N VAL A 250 -1.95 15.51 -18.47
CA VAL A 250 -3.03 15.23 -17.52
C VAL A 250 -2.40 15.00 -16.13
N PRO A 251 -2.79 15.73 -15.06
CA PRO A 251 -2.28 15.50 -13.71
C PRO A 251 -2.58 14.08 -13.22
N CYS A 252 -1.66 13.51 -12.45
CA CYS A 252 -1.74 12.16 -11.89
C CYS A 252 -1.73 12.22 -10.36
N LEU A 253 -2.64 11.50 -9.70
CA LEU A 253 -2.63 11.26 -8.26
C LEU A 253 -2.37 9.77 -7.99
N ILE A 254 -1.41 9.48 -7.12
CA ILE A 254 -0.98 8.12 -6.80
C ILE A 254 -1.29 7.79 -5.33
N PRO A 255 -2.34 6.99 -5.04
CA PRO A 255 -2.57 6.41 -3.73
C PRO A 255 -1.72 5.14 -3.56
N CYS A 256 -0.85 5.14 -2.57
CA CYS A 256 0.02 3.99 -2.28
C CYS A 256 0.42 3.91 -0.80
N GLY A 257 1.02 2.81 -0.39
CA GLY A 257 1.78 2.77 0.87
C GLY A 257 3.01 3.68 0.77
N ILE A 258 3.48 4.19 1.92
CA ILE A 258 4.66 5.07 1.94
C ILE A 258 5.95 4.36 1.50
N ASP A 259 6.00 3.03 1.56
CA ASP A 259 7.08 2.20 1.02
C ASP A 259 7.30 2.39 -0.49
N GLN A 260 6.30 2.88 -1.23
CA GLN A 260 6.39 3.14 -2.66
C GLN A 260 6.92 4.54 -3.01
N ASP A 261 7.03 5.46 -2.05
CA ASP A 261 7.53 6.83 -2.28
C ASP A 261 8.89 6.88 -2.99
N PRO A 262 9.88 5.99 -2.72
CA PRO A 262 11.14 6.00 -3.43
C PRO A 262 11.00 5.93 -4.95
N TYR A 263 10.06 5.14 -5.50
CA TYR A 263 9.80 5.12 -6.95
C TYR A 263 9.33 6.47 -7.46
N PHE A 264 8.37 7.07 -6.78
CA PHE A 264 7.75 8.30 -7.24
C PHE A 264 8.56 9.55 -6.93
N ARG A 265 9.45 9.51 -5.93
CA ARG A 265 10.48 10.52 -5.73
C ARG A 265 11.42 10.57 -6.95
N MET A 266 11.87 9.41 -7.44
CA MET A 266 12.63 9.34 -8.69
C MET A 266 11.80 9.90 -9.86
N THR A 267 10.53 9.50 -9.99
CA THR A 267 9.62 9.98 -11.03
C THR A 267 9.44 11.49 -11.02
N ARG A 268 9.28 12.09 -9.85
CA ARG A 268 9.13 13.54 -9.66
C ARG A 268 10.38 14.33 -10.01
N ASP A 269 11.57 13.74 -9.81
CA ASP A 269 12.84 14.37 -10.21
C ASP A 269 13.01 14.40 -11.74
N VAL A 270 12.55 13.37 -12.45
CA VAL A 270 12.68 13.29 -13.91
C VAL A 270 11.59 14.06 -14.65
N ALA A 271 10.39 14.19 -14.06
CA ALA A 271 9.24 14.79 -14.74
C ALA A 271 9.51 16.20 -15.33
N PRO A 272 10.11 17.17 -14.60
CA PRO A 272 10.37 18.50 -15.16
C PRO A 272 11.38 18.49 -16.32
N ARG A 273 12.36 17.57 -16.29
CA ARG A 273 13.36 17.41 -17.36
C ARG A 273 12.73 16.87 -18.66
N LEU A 274 11.62 16.16 -18.54
CA LEU A 274 10.79 15.67 -19.64
C LEU A 274 9.69 16.65 -20.06
N LYS A 275 9.56 17.79 -19.37
CA LYS A 275 8.43 18.73 -19.50
C LYS A 275 7.08 18.07 -19.20
N PHE A 276 7.07 17.08 -18.31
CA PHE A 276 5.86 16.45 -17.78
C PHE A 276 5.49 17.02 -16.42
N LEU A 277 4.23 16.84 -16.03
CA LEU A 277 3.76 17.19 -14.70
C LEU A 277 4.31 16.19 -13.68
N LYS A 278 4.69 16.68 -12.50
CA LYS A 278 5.04 15.81 -11.38
C LYS A 278 3.78 15.09 -10.90
N PRO A 279 3.81 13.76 -10.66
CA PRO A 279 2.69 13.09 -10.03
C PRO A 279 2.54 13.57 -8.58
N ALA A 280 1.29 13.77 -8.15
CA ALA A 280 0.93 13.93 -6.76
C ALA A 280 0.80 12.56 -6.08
N LEU A 281 0.99 12.53 -4.77
CA LEU A 281 0.94 11.32 -3.96
C LEU A 281 0.11 11.49 -2.71
N VAL A 282 -0.50 10.40 -2.27
CA VAL A 282 -1.16 10.28 -0.97
C VAL A 282 -0.77 8.93 -0.37
N HIS A 283 -0.11 8.95 0.79
CA HIS A 283 0.53 7.77 1.37
C HIS A 283 -0.25 7.21 2.55
N SER A 284 -0.46 5.90 2.54
CA SER A 284 -0.98 5.17 3.68
C SER A 284 0.12 4.73 4.64
N LYS A 285 -0.25 4.55 5.90
CA LYS A 285 0.45 3.72 6.88
C LYS A 285 0.46 2.26 6.43
N PHE A 286 1.31 1.45 7.06
CA PHE A 286 1.32 0.00 6.89
C PHE A 286 0.16 -0.63 7.64
N PHE A 287 -0.49 -1.61 6.99
CA PHE A 287 -1.45 -2.47 7.66
C PHE A 287 -0.66 -3.49 8.53
N PRO A 288 -0.91 -3.53 9.85
CA PRO A 288 -0.06 -4.28 10.77
C PRO A 288 -0.23 -5.80 10.59
N ALA A 289 0.83 -6.56 10.86
CA ALA A 289 0.75 -8.01 10.94
C ALA A 289 -0.07 -8.45 12.17
N LEU A 290 -0.57 -9.69 12.17
CA LEU A 290 -1.32 -10.21 13.30
C LEU A 290 -0.50 -10.21 14.60
N GLN A 291 0.79 -10.50 14.53
CA GLN A 291 1.67 -10.60 15.70
C GLN A 291 2.01 -9.24 16.34
N GLY A 292 1.77 -8.12 15.64
CA GLY A 292 2.16 -6.81 16.12
C GLY A 292 2.35 -5.77 15.02
N ALA A 293 2.37 -4.50 15.42
CA ALA A 293 2.61 -3.37 14.51
C ALA A 293 4.09 -3.19 14.14
N ASN A 294 4.99 -4.00 14.72
CA ASN A 294 6.42 -3.97 14.45
C ASN A 294 6.81 -4.54 13.07
N SER A 295 5.88 -5.21 12.40
CA SER A 295 6.05 -5.71 11.04
C SER A 295 4.78 -5.47 10.20
N LYS A 296 4.98 -5.44 8.88
CA LYS A 296 3.90 -5.34 7.89
C LYS A 296 3.32 -6.73 7.62
N MET A 297 2.01 -6.81 7.41
CA MET A 297 1.38 -8.04 6.91
C MET A 297 2.03 -8.50 5.60
N SER A 298 2.43 -9.76 5.53
CA SER A 298 3.14 -10.33 4.37
C SER A 298 2.56 -11.67 3.97
N ALA A 299 2.31 -11.84 2.67
CA ALA A 299 1.93 -13.13 2.09
C ALA A 299 2.99 -14.23 2.29
N SER A 300 4.22 -13.88 2.66
CA SER A 300 5.30 -14.86 2.91
C SER A 300 5.20 -15.52 4.29
N ASP A 301 4.44 -14.95 5.23
CA ASP A 301 4.10 -15.59 6.50
C ASP A 301 2.58 -15.77 6.60
N PRO A 302 2.06 -16.99 6.35
CA PRO A 302 0.62 -17.27 6.38
C PRO A 302 -0.05 -16.98 7.72
N ASN A 303 0.70 -16.99 8.83
CA ASN A 303 0.19 -16.72 10.17
C ASN A 303 0.16 -15.22 10.47
N SER A 304 0.82 -14.39 9.66
CA SER A 304 0.83 -12.93 9.81
C SER A 304 -0.36 -12.24 9.13
N ALA A 305 -1.06 -12.96 8.25
CA ALA A 305 -1.99 -12.40 7.28
C ALA A 305 -3.36 -13.07 7.28
N ILE A 306 -4.39 -12.26 7.09
CA ILE A 306 -5.75 -12.71 6.74
C ILE A 306 -5.90 -12.56 5.22
N PHE A 307 -6.03 -13.68 4.52
CA PHE A 307 -6.17 -13.72 3.06
C PHE A 307 -7.62 -13.53 2.65
N LEU A 308 -7.83 -13.03 1.42
CA LEU A 308 -9.18 -12.89 0.84
C LEU A 308 -9.82 -14.24 0.47
N THR A 309 -9.05 -15.31 0.55
CA THR A 309 -9.51 -16.69 0.37
C THR A 309 -9.79 -17.41 1.69
N ASP A 310 -9.46 -16.81 2.84
CA ASP A 310 -9.70 -17.44 4.14
C ASP A 310 -11.21 -17.64 4.37
N THR A 311 -11.56 -18.78 4.96
CA THR A 311 -12.89 -19.11 5.46
C THR A 311 -13.18 -18.39 6.77
N HIS A 312 -14.44 -18.39 7.21
CA HIS A 312 -14.83 -17.83 8.51
C HIS A 312 -14.01 -18.45 9.65
N GLU A 313 -13.84 -19.77 9.63
CA GLU A 313 -13.12 -20.55 10.62
C GLU A 313 -11.64 -20.17 10.66
N GLU A 314 -11.00 -20.01 9.50
CA GLU A 314 -9.60 -19.58 9.39
C GLU A 314 -9.40 -18.13 9.88
N ILE A 315 -10.30 -17.22 9.51
CA ILE A 315 -10.28 -15.82 10.01
C ILE A 315 -10.38 -15.82 11.54
N LYS A 316 -11.34 -16.59 12.09
CA LYS A 316 -11.56 -16.71 13.52
C LYS A 316 -10.36 -17.31 14.24
N GLU A 317 -9.78 -18.40 13.73
CA GLU A 317 -8.60 -19.02 14.33
C GLU A 317 -7.43 -18.05 14.33
N LYS A 318 -7.15 -17.41 13.18
CA LYS A 318 -6.01 -16.50 13.04
C LYS A 318 -6.11 -15.30 13.98
N ILE A 319 -7.28 -14.67 14.08
CA ILE A 319 -7.49 -13.53 14.98
C ILE A 319 -7.36 -13.95 16.45
N ASN A 320 -7.98 -15.05 16.85
CA ASN A 320 -7.94 -15.47 18.24
C ASN A 320 -6.53 -15.89 18.68
N LYS A 321 -5.81 -16.62 17.81
CA LYS A 321 -4.52 -17.24 18.14
C LYS A 321 -3.33 -16.33 17.91
N TYR A 322 -3.34 -15.50 16.87
CA TYR A 322 -2.17 -14.73 16.44
C TYR A 322 -2.30 -13.22 16.61
N ALA A 323 -3.52 -12.66 16.67
CA ALA A 323 -3.67 -11.21 16.87
C ALA A 323 -3.20 -10.82 18.28
N TYR A 324 -2.16 -9.99 18.35
CA TYR A 324 -1.61 -9.50 19.61
C TYR A 324 -2.66 -8.70 20.40
N SER A 325 -2.76 -8.98 21.69
CA SER A 325 -3.70 -8.36 22.62
C SER A 325 -3.02 -7.22 23.38
N GLY A 326 -3.71 -6.09 23.51
CA GLY A 326 -3.31 -4.99 24.39
C GLY A 326 -3.83 -5.13 25.83
N ASP A 327 -4.32 -6.32 26.22
CA ASP A 327 -4.82 -6.57 27.58
C ASP A 327 -3.67 -6.48 28.59
N ARG A 328 -4.03 -6.40 29.88
CA ARG A 328 -3.07 -6.52 30.98
C ARG A 328 -2.90 -7.99 31.33
N ASP A 329 -1.81 -8.30 32.01
CA ASP A 329 -1.46 -9.69 32.37
C ASP A 329 -2.52 -10.36 33.26
N THR A 330 -3.28 -9.57 34.02
CA THR A 330 -4.37 -10.08 34.87
C THR A 330 -5.68 -9.32 34.65
N VAL A 331 -6.80 -10.04 34.82
CA VAL A 331 -8.16 -9.46 34.75
C VAL A 331 -8.30 -8.25 35.67
N LYS A 332 -7.79 -8.36 36.91
CA LYS A 332 -7.87 -7.28 37.89
C LYS A 332 -7.11 -6.04 37.42
N GLU A 333 -5.88 -6.21 36.92
CA GLU A 333 -5.11 -5.10 36.40
C GLU A 333 -5.77 -4.46 35.17
N HIS A 334 -6.37 -5.28 34.30
CA HIS A 334 -7.09 -4.78 33.14
C HIS A 334 -8.32 -3.95 33.53
N GLN A 335 -9.10 -4.41 34.50
CA GLN A 335 -10.26 -3.66 35.02
C GLN A 335 -9.85 -2.35 35.72
N GLU A 336 -8.66 -2.29 36.32
CA GLU A 336 -8.16 -1.10 37.01
C GLU A 336 -7.48 -0.09 36.06
N LYS A 337 -6.74 -0.57 35.05
CA LYS A 337 -5.87 0.27 34.20
C LYS A 337 -6.26 0.32 32.72
N GLY A 338 -7.24 -0.49 32.31
CA GLY A 338 -7.66 -0.65 30.93
C GLY A 338 -6.65 -1.32 30.01
N GLY A 339 -7.12 -1.65 28.80
CA GLY A 339 -6.30 -2.14 27.69
C GLY A 339 -5.63 -1.01 26.91
N ASP A 340 -4.57 -1.35 26.16
CA ASP A 340 -3.84 -0.41 25.32
C ASP A 340 -4.21 -0.55 23.83
N CYS A 341 -5.10 0.34 23.37
CA CYS A 341 -5.51 0.44 21.97
C CYS A 341 -4.34 0.66 20.99
N SER A 342 -3.22 1.22 21.45
CA SER A 342 -2.08 1.54 20.58
C SER A 342 -1.28 0.30 20.16
N VAL A 343 -1.48 -0.83 20.84
CA VAL A 343 -0.81 -2.11 20.52
C VAL A 343 -1.79 -3.24 20.22
N ASP A 344 -3.06 -3.15 20.63
CA ASP A 344 -4.06 -4.19 20.35
C ASP A 344 -4.38 -4.26 18.84
N ILE A 345 -4.06 -5.40 18.23
CA ILE A 345 -4.19 -5.58 16.78
C ILE A 345 -5.66 -5.65 16.34
N ALA A 346 -6.54 -6.18 17.20
CA ALA A 346 -7.95 -6.26 16.85
C ALA A 346 -8.56 -4.86 16.79
N PHE A 347 -8.25 -4.01 17.77
CA PHE A 347 -8.66 -2.61 17.76
C PHE A 347 -8.03 -1.86 16.58
N GLN A 348 -6.73 -2.03 16.33
CA GLN A 348 -6.07 -1.40 15.20
C GLN A 348 -6.75 -1.76 13.88
N TYR A 349 -7.11 -3.03 13.64
CA TYR A 349 -7.81 -3.43 12.42
C TYR A 349 -9.21 -2.79 12.31
N LEU A 350 -9.94 -2.64 13.42
CA LEU A 350 -11.22 -1.93 13.41
C LEU A 350 -11.06 -0.47 12.96
N THR A 351 -9.93 0.19 13.22
CA THR A 351 -9.69 1.56 12.71
C THR A 351 -9.66 1.64 11.17
N TYR A 352 -9.45 0.52 10.47
CA TYR A 352 -9.48 0.45 9.00
C TYR A 352 -10.85 0.05 8.45
N PHE A 353 -11.56 -0.85 9.14
CA PHE A 353 -12.77 -1.50 8.62
C PHE A 353 -14.08 -1.05 9.28
N GLU A 354 -14.03 -0.44 10.47
CA GLU A 354 -15.23 0.17 11.06
C GLU A 354 -15.57 1.46 10.31
N GLU A 355 -16.81 1.64 9.86
CA GLU A 355 -17.23 2.85 9.13
C GLU A 355 -17.80 3.90 10.07
N ASN A 356 -18.38 3.48 11.19
CA ASN A 356 -18.98 4.34 12.20
C ASN A 356 -17.95 4.77 13.26
N ASP A 357 -17.64 6.07 13.31
CA ASP A 357 -16.67 6.63 14.25
C ASP A 357 -17.17 6.60 15.70
N GLU A 358 -18.48 6.73 15.94
CA GLU A 358 -19.06 6.67 17.29
C GLU A 358 -18.93 5.27 17.90
N GLU A 359 -19.19 4.22 17.10
CA GLU A 359 -19.02 2.83 17.55
C GLU A 359 -17.55 2.51 17.81
N LEU A 360 -16.64 2.95 16.93
CA LEU A 360 -15.21 2.77 17.13
C LEU A 360 -14.73 3.48 18.40
N GLU A 361 -15.20 4.70 18.65
CA GLU A 361 -14.85 5.49 19.83
C GLU A 361 -15.42 4.85 21.12
N LYS A 362 -16.64 4.30 21.06
CA LYS A 362 -17.21 3.54 22.19
C LYS A 362 -16.40 2.31 22.53
N ILE A 363 -15.95 1.54 21.52
CA ILE A 363 -15.05 0.41 21.72
C ILE A 363 -13.74 0.89 22.36
N ARG A 364 -13.17 1.99 21.86
CA ARG A 364 -11.93 2.58 22.40
C ARG A 364 -12.07 2.94 23.87
N GLN A 365 -13.16 3.61 24.23
CA GLN A 365 -13.44 4.05 25.60
C GLN A 365 -13.64 2.86 26.54
N ASN A 366 -14.48 1.89 26.16
CA ASN A 366 -14.75 0.72 26.97
C ASN A 366 -13.50 -0.17 27.15
N TYR A 367 -12.65 -0.25 26.13
CA TYR A 367 -11.39 -0.98 26.22
C TYR A 367 -10.37 -0.26 27.11
N SER A 368 -10.22 1.05 26.91
CA SER A 368 -9.29 1.88 27.68
C SER A 368 -9.71 2.06 29.15
N SER A 369 -10.99 1.85 29.48
CA SER A 369 -11.50 1.87 30.85
C SER A 369 -11.40 0.53 31.57
N GLY A 370 -11.15 -0.57 30.84
CA GLY A 370 -11.11 -1.92 31.39
C GLY A 370 -12.47 -2.62 31.47
N GLU A 371 -13.53 -2.01 30.93
CA GLU A 371 -14.87 -2.61 30.84
C GLU A 371 -14.94 -3.71 29.77
N MET A 372 -14.21 -3.53 28.68
CA MET A 372 -14.14 -4.46 27.56
C MET A 372 -12.75 -5.12 27.50
N PHE A 373 -12.68 -6.40 27.15
CA PHE A 373 -11.43 -7.14 26.95
C PHE A 373 -11.14 -7.34 25.46
N SER A 374 -9.86 -7.62 25.09
CA SER A 374 -9.45 -7.86 23.70
C SER A 374 -10.26 -8.99 23.04
N GLY A 375 -10.63 -10.02 23.80
CA GLY A 375 -11.50 -11.10 23.31
C GLY A 375 -12.83 -10.60 22.73
N GLN A 376 -13.46 -9.61 23.35
CA GLN A 376 -14.72 -9.03 22.85
C GLN A 376 -14.49 -8.18 21.59
N ILE A 377 -13.37 -7.45 21.52
CA ILE A 377 -12.97 -6.70 20.32
C ILE A 377 -12.70 -7.65 19.16
N LYS A 378 -12.01 -8.77 19.41
CA LYS A 378 -11.75 -9.83 18.43
C LYS A 378 -13.06 -10.40 17.87
N GLU A 379 -14.08 -10.62 18.70
CA GLU A 379 -15.39 -11.09 18.21
C GLU A 379 -16.07 -10.10 17.26
N ILE A 380 -16.01 -8.80 17.56
CA ILE A 380 -16.53 -7.73 16.69
C ILE A 380 -15.77 -7.73 15.37
N LEU A 381 -14.44 -7.77 15.44
CA LEU A 381 -13.57 -7.78 14.26
C LEU A 381 -13.81 -9.02 13.38
N ILE A 382 -13.91 -10.21 13.97
CA ILE A 382 -14.16 -11.46 13.24
C ILE A 382 -15.43 -11.36 12.41
N LYS A 383 -16.53 -10.86 13.00
CA LYS A 383 -17.81 -10.68 12.28
C LYS A 383 -17.65 -9.75 11.09
N LYS A 384 -16.97 -8.61 11.30
CA LYS A 384 -16.77 -7.60 10.27
C LYS A 384 -15.86 -8.09 9.13
N LEU A 385 -14.72 -8.69 9.46
CA LEU A 385 -13.79 -9.24 8.46
C LEU A 385 -14.38 -10.44 7.71
N THR A 386 -15.14 -11.30 8.39
CA THR A 386 -15.87 -12.40 7.72
C THR A 386 -16.80 -11.84 6.65
N ARG A 387 -17.56 -10.78 6.96
CA ARG A 387 -18.43 -10.14 5.97
C ARG A 387 -17.64 -9.57 4.79
N VAL A 388 -16.58 -8.80 5.07
CA VAL A 388 -15.71 -8.21 4.03
C VAL A 388 -15.16 -9.28 3.09
N VAL A 389 -14.64 -10.38 3.65
CA VAL A 389 -14.05 -11.47 2.87
C VAL A 389 -15.11 -12.25 2.09
N LEU A 390 -16.26 -12.56 2.68
CA LEU A 390 -17.35 -13.26 1.98
C LEU A 390 -17.96 -12.43 0.85
N ASP A 391 -18.13 -11.12 1.07
CA ASP A 391 -18.62 -10.20 0.04
C ASP A 391 -17.61 -10.15 -1.13
N HIS A 392 -16.30 -10.05 -0.84
CA HIS A 392 -15.24 -10.12 -1.85
C HIS A 392 -15.25 -11.44 -2.63
N GLN A 393 -15.30 -12.58 -1.92
CA GLN A 393 -15.32 -13.91 -2.54
C GLN A 393 -16.55 -14.09 -3.44
N THR A 394 -17.70 -13.55 -3.04
CA THR A 394 -18.94 -13.62 -3.82
C THR A 394 -18.80 -12.83 -5.11
N LYS A 395 -18.27 -11.61 -5.04
CA LYS A 395 -17.96 -10.80 -6.24
C LYS A 395 -16.93 -11.48 -7.13
N LYS A 396 -15.82 -11.98 -6.57
CA LYS A 396 -14.76 -12.67 -7.31
C LYS A 396 -15.28 -13.88 -8.08
N LYS A 397 -16.17 -14.68 -7.49
CA LYS A 397 -16.79 -15.85 -8.15
C LYS A 397 -17.64 -15.50 -9.36
N SER A 398 -18.13 -14.26 -9.47
CA SER A 398 -18.95 -13.81 -10.59
C SER A 398 -18.13 -13.30 -11.79
N ILE A 399 -16.81 -13.17 -11.64
CA ILE A 399 -15.91 -12.68 -12.68
C ILE A 399 -15.63 -13.80 -13.69
N THR A 400 -15.91 -13.52 -14.95
CA THR A 400 -15.63 -14.41 -16.09
C THR A 400 -14.37 -13.95 -16.83
N GLU A 401 -13.84 -14.76 -17.75
CA GLU A 401 -12.67 -14.38 -18.56
C GLU A 401 -12.95 -13.23 -19.55
N ASP A 402 -14.22 -12.96 -19.86
CA ASP A 402 -14.64 -11.85 -20.72
C ASP A 402 -14.59 -10.47 -20.00
N ILE A 403 -14.59 -10.49 -18.66
CA ILE A 403 -14.54 -9.31 -17.78
C ILE A 403 -13.08 -9.07 -17.37
#